data_AF-A0AAE0P144-F1
#
_entry.id   AF-A0AAE0P144-F1
#
_cell.length_a   1.000
_cell.length_b   1.000
_cell.length_c   1.000
_cell.angle_alpha   90.00
_cell.angle_beta   90.00
_cell.angle_gamma   90.00
#
_symmetry.space_group_name_H-M   'P 1'
#
loop_
_entity.id
_entity.type
_entity.pdbx_description
1 polymer ?
#
loop_
_entity_poly.entity_id
_entity_poly.type
_entity_poly.pdbx_seq_one_letter_code
_entity_poly.pdbx_strand_id
1 'polypeptide(L)'
;MTHPMNITITMQYREGKSCRQGYWKETCNMPGPRISAYLKTIVSPNAARCSKPHHIWLHGSHSLSHPQPIHRFHRFFLPGAQFPASPTSTLCSHTANNIMPPITPFDVSINLHLRGLHALKALLTKTQASSDPAAAKCLPAAQSPHDAASLAFHVQSCTNLATSGLSLLSGTEQGAPVWPTNTENITLEHLIANVDKTIIQLEGPGGSTADLLDGVEDRDLEVTYGNGQTATWAGGREYILGYSIPNFMFHLCMAYSSLRSQGVDVGKMDFLVPFMVGMAPGF
;
A
#
# COMPACT_ATOMS: atom_id res chain seq x y z
N MET A 1 -37.95 -27.30 -9.07
CA MET A 1 -37.12 -26.28 -9.76
C MET A 1 -35.98 -25.89 -8.84
N THR A 2 -34.73 -25.94 -9.29
CA THR A 2 -33.56 -25.52 -8.51
C THR A 2 -33.40 -24.01 -8.63
N HIS A 3 -33.61 -23.26 -7.53
CA HIS A 3 -33.30 -21.83 -7.51
C HIS A 3 -31.81 -21.63 -7.18
N PRO A 4 -31.11 -20.71 -7.87
CA PRO A 4 -29.73 -20.37 -7.53
C PRO A 4 -29.64 -19.89 -6.09
N MET A 5 -28.67 -20.41 -5.33
CA MET A 5 -28.32 -19.88 -4.02
C MET A 5 -26.98 -19.16 -4.08
N ASN A 6 -26.96 -17.95 -3.54
CA ASN A 6 -25.75 -17.19 -3.29
C ASN A 6 -25.27 -17.49 -1.86
N ILE A 7 -24.07 -18.06 -1.76
CA ILE A 7 -23.44 -18.44 -0.49
C ILE A 7 -22.22 -17.54 -0.31
N THR A 8 -22.13 -16.86 0.83
CA THR A 8 -20.90 -16.18 1.25
C THR A 8 -20.21 -17.02 2.30
N ILE A 9 -18.97 -17.45 2.01
CA ILE A 9 -18.13 -18.22 2.91
C ILE A 9 -17.05 -17.29 3.46
N THR A 10 -16.91 -17.25 4.78
CA THR A 10 -15.84 -16.50 5.46
C THR A 10 -14.91 -17.49 6.15
N MET A 11 -13.60 -17.39 5.86
CA MET A 11 -12.58 -18.26 6.43
C MET A 11 -11.40 -17.44 6.94
N GLN A 12 -10.93 -17.73 8.14
CA GLN A 12 -9.64 -17.23 8.60
C GLN A 12 -8.55 -18.23 8.23
N TYR A 13 -7.46 -17.75 7.63
CA TYR A 13 -6.31 -18.56 7.25
C TYR A 13 -5.03 -17.88 7.73
N ARG A 14 -3.96 -18.67 7.84
CA ARG A 14 -2.64 -18.18 8.24
C ARG A 14 -1.79 -17.93 6.99
N GLU A 15 -1.25 -16.74 6.88
CA GLU A 15 -0.31 -16.35 5.82
C GLU A 15 0.98 -15.89 6.50
N GLY A 16 2.05 -16.67 6.34
CA GLY A 16 3.25 -16.50 7.15
C GLY A 16 2.99 -16.66 8.66
N LYS A 17 3.35 -15.64 9.45
CA LYS A 17 3.10 -15.60 10.91
C LYS A 17 1.73 -15.00 11.27
N SER A 18 1.07 -14.34 10.33
CA SER A 18 -0.13 -13.52 10.57
C SER A 18 -1.41 -14.28 10.26
N CYS A 19 -2.47 -13.95 10.99
CA CYS A 19 -3.83 -14.47 10.76
C CYS A 19 -4.58 -13.50 9.87
N ARG A 20 -4.99 -13.94 8.67
CA ARG A 20 -5.81 -13.15 7.75
C ARG A 20 -7.24 -13.70 7.69
N GLN A 21 -8.20 -12.82 7.43
CA GLN A 21 -9.59 -13.20 7.19
C GLN A 21 -9.90 -13.04 5.70
N GLY A 22 -10.16 -14.16 5.04
CA GLY A 22 -10.67 -14.20 3.67
C GLY A 22 -12.18 -14.39 3.66
N TYR A 23 -12.81 -13.90 2.60
CA TYR A 23 -14.18 -14.27 2.26
C TYR A 23 -14.24 -14.52 0.76
N TRP A 24 -15.12 -15.42 0.34
CA TRP A 24 -15.46 -15.55 -1.07
C TRP A 24 -16.96 -15.86 -1.22
N LYS A 25 -17.51 -15.47 -2.37
CA LYS A 25 -18.91 -15.73 -2.70
C LYS A 25 -18.97 -16.83 -3.76
N GLU A 26 -19.81 -17.80 -3.53
CA GLU A 26 -20.11 -18.86 -4.48
C GLU A 26 -21.58 -18.81 -4.87
N THR A 27 -21.85 -18.92 -6.16
CA THR A 27 -23.21 -19.12 -6.66
C THR A 27 -23.35 -20.60 -6.99
N CYS A 28 -24.21 -21.29 -6.25
CA CYS A 28 -24.42 -22.73 -6.40
C CYS A 28 -25.83 -23.04 -6.88
N ASN A 29 -25.93 -23.77 -7.98
CA ASN A 29 -27.19 -24.24 -8.55
C ASN A 29 -27.47 -25.68 -8.10
N MET A 30 -27.66 -25.88 -6.79
CA MET A 30 -27.92 -27.20 -6.19
C MET A 30 -29.02 -27.16 -5.11
N PRO A 31 -29.74 -28.27 -4.88
CA PRO A 31 -30.67 -28.40 -3.75
C PRO A 31 -29.94 -28.25 -2.40
N GLY A 32 -30.58 -27.63 -1.40
CA GLY A 32 -30.01 -27.34 -0.07
C GLY A 32 -29.21 -28.48 0.61
N PRO A 33 -29.67 -29.75 0.59
CA PRO A 33 -28.92 -30.87 1.16
C PRO A 33 -27.56 -31.13 0.48
N ARG A 34 -27.44 -30.84 -0.81
CA ARG A 34 -26.18 -31.00 -1.58
C ARG A 34 -25.20 -29.85 -1.33
N ILE A 35 -25.70 -28.65 -1.00
CA ILE A 35 -24.86 -27.51 -0.59
C ILE A 35 -24.16 -27.81 0.73
N SER A 36 -24.86 -28.41 1.70
CA SER A 36 -24.23 -28.80 2.98
C SER A 36 -23.10 -29.82 2.78
N ALA A 37 -23.27 -30.78 1.86
CA ALA A 37 -22.23 -31.74 1.51
C ALA A 37 -21.06 -31.08 0.76
N TYR A 38 -21.34 -30.17 -0.18
CA TYR A 38 -20.33 -29.43 -0.93
C TYR A 38 -19.48 -28.51 -0.03
N LEU A 39 -20.10 -27.77 0.89
CA LEU A 39 -19.39 -26.93 1.86
C LEU A 39 -18.45 -27.75 2.76
N LYS A 40 -18.83 -28.99 3.10
CA LYS A 40 -17.95 -29.93 3.82
C LYS A 40 -16.75 -30.39 3.00
N THR A 41 -16.80 -30.28 1.66
CA THR A 41 -15.68 -30.63 0.76
C THR A 41 -14.74 -29.46 0.45
N ILE A 42 -15.22 -28.21 0.47
CA ILE A 42 -14.40 -27.01 0.22
C ILE A 42 -13.56 -26.64 1.43
N VAL A 43 -14.11 -26.81 2.65
CA VAL A 43 -13.36 -26.64 3.90
C VAL A 43 -12.45 -27.86 4.06
N SER A 44 -11.36 -27.87 3.29
CA SER A 44 -10.33 -28.90 3.32
C SER A 44 -9.61 -28.93 4.67
N PRO A 45 -9.16 -30.09 5.16
CA PRO A 45 -8.93 -30.37 6.59
C PRO A 45 -7.70 -29.73 7.24
N ASN A 46 -7.03 -28.76 6.60
CA ASN A 46 -5.59 -28.61 6.76
C ASN A 46 -5.07 -27.16 7.00
N ALA A 47 -5.95 -26.20 7.27
CA ALA A 47 -5.53 -24.84 7.65
C ALA A 47 -4.79 -24.80 9.01
N ALA A 48 -3.52 -24.39 9.00
CA ALA A 48 -2.72 -24.22 10.20
C ALA A 48 -3.30 -23.11 11.11
N ARG A 49 -3.36 -23.40 12.41
CA ARG A 49 -4.08 -22.66 13.46
C ARG A 49 -3.75 -21.16 13.57
N CYS A 50 -4.81 -20.37 13.80
CA CYS A 50 -4.80 -19.17 14.63
C CYS A 50 -5.29 -19.55 16.04
N SER A 51 -4.71 -18.97 17.09
CA SER A 51 -4.72 -19.50 18.47
C SER A 51 -6.04 -19.39 19.26
N LYS A 52 -7.18 -19.10 18.64
CA LYS A 52 -8.49 -19.07 19.31
C LYS A 52 -9.55 -19.85 18.52
N PRO A 53 -10.54 -20.49 19.19
CA PRO A 53 -11.59 -21.24 18.51
C PRO A 53 -12.45 -20.28 17.69
N HIS A 54 -12.33 -20.29 16.37
CA HIS A 54 -13.07 -19.37 15.51
C HIS A 54 -14.16 -20.08 14.70
N HIS A 55 -15.31 -19.42 14.67
CA HIS A 55 -16.53 -19.82 13.99
C HIS A 55 -16.38 -19.55 12.48
N ILE A 56 -16.59 -20.56 11.66
CA ILE A 56 -16.85 -20.36 10.22
C ILE A 56 -18.29 -19.85 10.13
N TRP A 57 -18.47 -18.62 9.64
CA TRP A 57 -19.79 -18.04 9.38
C TRP A 57 -20.17 -18.31 7.93
N LEU A 58 -21.23 -19.08 7.75
CA LEU A 58 -21.85 -19.32 6.44
C LEU A 58 -23.11 -18.46 6.38
N HIS A 59 -23.06 -17.37 5.62
CA HIS A 59 -24.25 -16.58 5.32
C HIS A 59 -24.79 -17.02 3.95
N GLY A 60 -25.84 -17.83 3.97
CA GLY A 60 -26.64 -18.13 2.78
C GLY A 60 -27.81 -17.14 2.71
N SER A 61 -27.92 -16.38 1.62
CA SER A 61 -29.10 -15.55 1.35
C SER A 61 -29.83 -16.14 0.15
N HIS A 62 -31.07 -16.59 0.36
CA HIS A 62 -31.99 -16.88 -0.75
C HIS A 62 -32.47 -15.56 -1.35
N SER A 63 -32.66 -15.50 -2.68
CA SER A 63 -33.32 -14.36 -3.34
C SER A 63 -34.84 -14.32 -3.08
N LEU A 64 -35.28 -14.73 -1.90
CA LEU A 64 -36.66 -14.61 -1.44
C LEU A 64 -36.64 -13.78 -0.16
N SER A 65 -37.61 -12.89 -0.06
CA SER A 65 -37.68 -11.67 0.75
C SER A 65 -37.58 -11.82 2.28
N HIS A 66 -37.23 -12.97 2.85
CA HIS A 66 -37.05 -13.18 4.29
C HIS A 66 -35.85 -14.11 4.61
N PRO A 67 -34.87 -13.68 5.43
CA PRO A 67 -33.76 -14.53 5.86
C PRO A 67 -34.21 -15.52 6.95
N GLN A 68 -34.00 -16.81 6.73
CA GLN A 68 -34.13 -17.85 7.78
C GLN A 68 -32.72 -18.32 8.19
N PRO A 69 -32.39 -18.37 9.50
CA PRO A 69 -31.10 -18.84 9.97
C PRO A 69 -30.98 -20.37 9.88
N ILE A 70 -29.95 -20.88 9.19
CA ILE A 70 -29.63 -22.31 9.16
C ILE A 70 -28.80 -22.64 10.43
N HIS A 71 -29.31 -23.55 11.26
CA HIS A 71 -28.80 -23.86 12.60
C HIS A 71 -27.42 -24.58 12.66
N ARG A 72 -26.65 -24.19 13.70
CA ARG A 72 -25.68 -24.88 14.59
C ARG A 72 -24.49 -25.72 14.05
N PHE A 73 -23.37 -25.46 14.72
CA PHE A 73 -21.98 -25.80 14.44
C PHE A 73 -21.56 -27.24 14.80
N HIS A 74 -20.59 -27.80 14.05
CA HIS A 74 -19.78 -28.94 14.50
C HIS A 74 -18.32 -28.52 14.74
N ARG A 75 -17.78 -28.89 15.91
CA ARG A 75 -16.34 -28.80 16.26
C ARG A 75 -15.61 -29.94 15.58
N PHE A 76 -14.55 -29.63 14.83
CA PHE A 76 -13.56 -30.62 14.40
C PHE A 76 -12.15 -30.08 14.65
N PHE A 77 -11.29 -30.95 15.18
CA PHE A 77 -9.86 -30.76 15.40
C PHE A 77 -9.16 -31.72 14.42
N LEU A 78 -8.02 -31.35 13.80
CA LEU A 78 -6.91 -32.21 13.28
C LEU A 78 -5.93 -31.35 12.40
N PRO A 79 -4.66 -31.77 12.13
CA PRO A 79 -3.61 -30.85 11.64
C PRO A 79 -2.99 -31.13 10.24
N GLY A 80 -2.84 -30.07 9.42
CA GLY A 80 -1.69 -29.79 8.52
C GLY A 80 -1.86 -29.81 6.97
N ALA A 81 -1.80 -28.64 6.27
CA ALA A 81 -1.38 -28.33 4.86
C ALA A 81 -2.25 -27.33 4.01
N GLN A 82 -1.67 -26.89 2.87
CA GLN A 82 -2.03 -25.82 1.89
C GLN A 82 -3.47 -25.76 1.34
N PHE A 83 -3.82 -24.60 0.75
CA PHE A 83 -5.07 -24.33 0.01
C PHE A 83 -5.43 -25.46 -0.96
N PRO A 84 -6.65 -26.03 -0.92
CA PRO A 84 -7.06 -27.01 -1.90
C PRO A 84 -7.18 -26.35 -3.29
N ALA A 85 -6.63 -27.00 -4.32
CA ALA A 85 -7.02 -26.71 -5.69
C ALA A 85 -8.54 -26.82 -5.81
N SER A 86 -9.18 -25.86 -6.50
CA SER A 86 -10.64 -25.77 -6.64
C SER A 86 -11.25 -27.14 -6.97
N PRO A 87 -12.27 -27.61 -6.23
CA PRO A 87 -13.01 -28.79 -6.65
C PRO A 87 -13.74 -28.41 -7.95
N THR A 88 -13.34 -29.01 -9.06
CA THR A 88 -14.01 -28.89 -10.35
C THR A 88 -15.40 -29.52 -10.26
N SER A 89 -16.35 -28.77 -9.70
CA SER A 89 -17.78 -29.07 -9.78
C SER A 89 -18.38 -28.20 -10.87
N THR A 90 -18.97 -28.82 -11.90
CA THR A 90 -19.70 -28.15 -12.99
C THR A 90 -20.99 -27.43 -12.52
N LEU A 91 -21.25 -27.40 -11.21
CA LEU A 91 -22.52 -26.97 -10.59
C LEU A 91 -22.42 -25.66 -9.79
N CYS A 92 -21.21 -25.16 -9.52
CA CYS A 92 -20.98 -23.85 -8.91
C CYS A 92 -20.01 -23.06 -9.79
N SER A 93 -20.37 -21.83 -10.13
CA SER A 93 -19.49 -20.91 -10.84
C SER A 93 -18.72 -20.08 -9.83
N HIS A 94 -17.40 -20.21 -9.83
CA HIS A 94 -16.51 -19.33 -9.08
C HIS A 94 -16.34 -18.02 -9.86
N THR A 95 -17.14 -17.01 -9.51
CA THR A 95 -16.67 -15.64 -9.67
C THR A 95 -15.79 -15.37 -8.46
N ALA A 96 -14.46 -15.41 -8.65
CA ALA A 96 -13.58 -14.65 -7.79
C ALA A 96 -14.01 -13.19 -7.96
N ASN A 97 -14.96 -12.75 -7.12
CA ASN A 97 -15.21 -11.33 -7.00
C ASN A 97 -13.85 -10.73 -6.69
N ASN A 98 -13.41 -9.76 -7.50
CA ASN A 98 -12.29 -8.88 -7.20
C ASN A 98 -12.58 -8.20 -5.86
N ILE A 99 -12.35 -8.92 -4.77
CA ILE A 99 -12.23 -8.34 -3.45
C ILE A 99 -10.96 -7.54 -3.57
N MET A 100 -11.11 -6.21 -3.60
CA MET A 100 -9.95 -5.35 -3.47
C MET A 100 -9.20 -5.84 -2.22
N PRO A 101 -7.92 -6.18 -2.35
CA PRO A 101 -7.14 -6.60 -1.20
C PRO A 101 -7.22 -5.52 -0.12
N PRO A 102 -7.18 -5.90 1.18
CA PRO A 102 -7.16 -4.91 2.24
C PRO A 102 -5.97 -3.98 2.03
N ILE A 103 -6.16 -2.69 2.32
CA ILE A 103 -5.08 -1.72 2.31
C ILE A 103 -4.02 -2.18 3.31
N THR A 104 -2.81 -2.41 2.82
CA THR A 104 -1.66 -2.86 3.61
C THR A 104 -0.82 -1.67 4.09
N PRO A 105 0.10 -1.87 5.05
CA PRO A 105 1.06 -0.84 5.43
C PRO A 105 1.89 -0.37 4.23
N PHE A 106 2.26 -1.29 3.34
CA PHE A 106 2.96 -0.96 2.10
C PHE A 106 2.16 0.02 1.24
N ASP A 107 0.85 -0.20 1.08
CA ASP A 107 -0.02 0.67 0.28
C ASP A 107 -0.08 2.11 0.80
N VAL A 108 -0.13 2.26 2.13
CA VAL A 108 -0.22 3.58 2.78
C VAL A 108 1.13 4.17 3.16
N SER A 109 2.25 3.53 2.80
CA SER A 109 3.59 4.05 3.07
C SER A 109 4.44 4.05 1.80
N ILE A 110 5.19 2.97 1.54
CA ILE A 110 6.18 2.88 0.47
C ILE A 110 5.55 3.03 -0.91
N ASN A 111 4.39 2.43 -1.16
CA ASN A 111 3.69 2.59 -2.43
C ASN A 111 3.24 4.05 -2.64
N LEU A 112 2.81 4.73 -1.59
CA LEU A 112 2.42 6.13 -1.65
C LEU A 112 3.62 7.06 -1.87
N HIS A 113 4.77 6.75 -1.25
CA HIS A 113 6.05 7.39 -1.56
C HIS A 113 6.44 7.19 -3.02
N LEU A 114 6.38 5.96 -3.55
CA LEU A 114 6.69 5.66 -4.95
C LEU A 114 5.84 6.51 -5.90
N ARG A 115 4.52 6.52 -5.73
CA ARG A 115 3.61 7.35 -6.55
C ARG A 115 3.98 8.83 -6.50
N GLY A 116 4.30 9.34 -5.31
CA GLY A 116 4.72 10.73 -5.14
C GLY A 116 6.10 11.03 -5.72
N LEU A 117 7.05 10.10 -5.67
CA LEU A 117 8.36 10.23 -6.30
C LEU A 117 8.23 10.21 -7.82
N HIS A 118 7.34 9.40 -8.39
CA HIS A 118 7.02 9.46 -9.82
C HIS A 118 6.39 10.79 -10.23
N ALA A 119 5.49 11.35 -9.40
CA ALA A 119 4.97 12.70 -9.60
C ALA A 119 6.08 13.75 -9.54
N LEU A 120 6.94 13.68 -8.54
CA LEU A 120 8.08 14.60 -8.40
C LEU A 120 9.01 14.51 -9.61
N LYS A 121 9.34 13.30 -10.05
CA LYS A 121 10.15 13.06 -11.26
C LYS A 121 9.49 13.68 -12.49
N ALA A 122 8.20 13.45 -12.70
CA ALA A 122 7.47 14.00 -13.85
C ALA A 122 7.52 15.53 -13.87
N LEU A 123 7.32 16.17 -12.70
CA LEU A 123 7.43 17.62 -12.56
C LEU A 123 8.84 18.12 -12.88
N LEU A 124 9.88 17.49 -12.33
CA LEU A 124 11.28 17.87 -12.56
C LEU A 124 11.70 17.66 -14.02
N THR A 125 11.31 16.55 -14.64
CA THR A 125 11.60 16.27 -16.06
C THR A 125 10.87 17.24 -16.98
N LYS A 126 9.59 17.57 -16.71
CA LYS A 126 8.86 18.60 -17.46
C LYS A 126 9.55 19.95 -17.33
N THR A 127 10.01 20.29 -16.13
CA THR A 127 10.78 21.51 -15.86
C THR A 127 12.05 21.54 -16.70
N GLN A 128 12.83 20.46 -16.69
CA GLN A 128 14.08 20.34 -17.45
C GLN A 128 13.86 20.51 -18.95
N ALA A 129 12.75 19.98 -19.47
CA ALA A 129 12.44 20.04 -20.90
C ALA A 129 11.88 21.40 -21.37
N SER A 130 11.27 22.19 -20.47
CA SER A 130 10.57 23.43 -20.83
C SER A 130 11.26 24.70 -20.34
N SER A 131 12.23 24.60 -19.45
CA SER A 131 12.96 25.74 -18.90
C SER A 131 14.10 26.17 -19.82
N ASP A 132 14.29 27.48 -19.96
CA ASP A 132 15.53 28.02 -20.54
C ASP A 132 16.75 27.56 -19.73
N PRO A 133 17.91 27.25 -20.35
CA PRO A 133 19.09 26.76 -19.63
C PRO A 133 19.56 27.64 -18.48
N ALA A 134 19.44 28.98 -18.60
CA ALA A 134 19.83 29.88 -17.52
C ALA A 134 18.85 29.81 -16.34
N ALA A 135 17.54 29.71 -16.62
CA ALA A 135 16.52 29.51 -15.60
C ALA A 135 16.66 28.14 -14.91
N ALA A 136 16.88 27.07 -15.68
CA ALA A 136 17.09 25.72 -15.18
C ALA A 136 18.26 25.62 -14.19
N LYS A 137 19.32 26.39 -14.41
CA LYS A 137 20.48 26.45 -13.51
C LYS A 137 20.16 27.07 -12.14
N CYS A 138 19.23 28.01 -12.08
CA CYS A 138 18.85 28.70 -10.84
C CYS A 138 17.74 27.97 -10.06
N LEU A 139 16.94 27.15 -10.75
CA LEU A 139 15.77 26.47 -10.18
C LEU A 139 16.04 25.64 -8.91
N PRO A 140 17.12 24.86 -8.79
CA PRO A 140 17.40 24.11 -7.56
C PRO A 140 17.51 25.00 -6.31
N ALA A 141 18.06 26.21 -6.43
CA ALA A 141 18.18 27.16 -5.33
C ALA A 141 16.92 28.04 -5.14
N ALA A 142 15.94 27.92 -6.04
CA ALA A 142 14.76 28.77 -6.03
C ALA A 142 13.86 28.50 -4.83
N GLN A 143 13.36 29.57 -4.23
CA GLN A 143 12.42 29.58 -3.10
C GLN A 143 11.04 30.01 -3.57
N SER A 144 10.00 29.68 -2.80
CA SER A 144 8.66 30.21 -3.01
C SER A 144 8.45 31.47 -2.16
N PRO A 145 7.60 32.44 -2.58
CA PRO A 145 7.24 33.58 -1.73
C PRO A 145 6.68 33.21 -0.34
N HIS A 146 6.22 31.97 -0.18
CA HIS A 146 5.61 31.45 1.04
C HIS A 146 6.49 30.44 1.79
N ASP A 147 7.68 30.13 1.27
CA ASP A 147 8.61 29.19 1.89
C ASP A 147 10.06 29.54 1.56
N ALA A 148 10.84 29.77 2.61
CA ALA A 148 12.26 30.10 2.51
C ALA A 148 13.14 28.87 2.19
N ALA A 149 12.59 27.66 2.20
CA ALA A 149 13.32 26.49 1.73
C ALA A 149 13.41 26.45 0.19
N SER A 150 14.53 25.94 -0.31
CA SER A 150 14.78 25.82 -1.75
C SER A 150 14.03 24.63 -2.37
N LEU A 151 13.83 24.65 -3.69
CA LEU A 151 13.34 23.50 -4.44
C LEU A 151 14.18 22.25 -4.15
N ALA A 152 15.51 22.40 -4.16
CA ALA A 152 16.43 21.31 -3.86
C ALA A 152 16.19 20.75 -2.47
N PHE A 153 15.93 21.59 -1.46
CA PHE A 153 15.58 21.13 -0.13
C PHE A 153 14.32 20.27 -0.17
N HIS A 154 13.21 20.73 -0.76
CA HIS A 154 11.98 19.95 -0.81
C HIS A 154 12.10 18.63 -1.58
N VAL A 155 12.87 18.61 -2.68
CA VAL A 155 13.12 17.38 -3.44
C VAL A 155 13.91 16.38 -2.60
N GLN A 156 15.00 16.82 -1.98
CA GLN A 156 15.79 15.99 -1.06
C GLN A 156 14.95 15.57 0.15
N SER A 157 14.01 16.43 0.56
CA SER A 157 13.10 16.12 1.64
C SER A 157 12.24 14.89 1.32
N CYS A 158 11.67 14.87 0.13
CA CYS A 158 10.88 13.73 -0.36
C CYS A 158 11.72 12.46 -0.41
N THR A 159 12.96 12.53 -0.94
CA THR A 159 13.80 11.34 -1.08
C THR A 159 14.20 10.75 0.26
N ASN A 160 14.57 11.57 1.25
CA ASN A 160 15.05 11.00 2.51
C ASN A 160 13.91 10.53 3.40
N LEU A 161 12.73 11.16 3.35
CA LEU A 161 11.53 10.60 4.00
C LEU A 161 11.17 9.22 3.42
N ALA A 162 11.27 9.06 2.10
CA ALA A 162 11.01 7.80 1.44
C ALA A 162 12.03 6.71 1.83
N THR A 163 13.33 7.00 1.78
CA THR A 163 14.38 6.02 2.12
C THR A 163 14.40 5.69 3.61
N SER A 164 14.33 6.68 4.50
CA SER A 164 14.27 6.42 5.95
C SER A 164 12.97 5.74 6.36
N GLY A 165 11.85 6.08 5.71
CA GLY A 165 10.59 5.37 5.90
C GLY A 165 10.74 3.88 5.59
N LEU A 166 11.38 3.53 4.47
CA LEU A 166 11.70 2.15 4.15
C LEU A 166 12.60 1.52 5.22
N SER A 167 13.75 2.14 5.54
CA SER A 167 14.71 1.60 6.50
C SER A 167 14.11 1.34 7.89
N LEU A 168 13.28 2.26 8.38
CA LEU A 168 12.65 2.15 9.69
C LEU A 168 11.56 1.06 9.69
N LEU A 169 10.72 1.04 8.66
CA LEU A 169 9.59 0.09 8.54
C LEU A 169 10.06 -1.33 8.22
N SER A 170 11.15 -1.50 7.47
CA SER A 170 11.79 -2.81 7.24
C SER A 170 12.67 -3.26 8.42
N GLY A 171 13.03 -2.34 9.32
CA GLY A 171 13.94 -2.59 10.44
C GLY A 171 15.41 -2.77 10.01
N THR A 172 15.78 -2.34 8.80
CA THR A 172 17.15 -2.46 8.30
C THR A 172 18.09 -1.37 8.82
N GLU A 173 17.58 -0.19 9.20
CA GLU A 173 18.35 0.85 9.90
C GLU A 173 17.45 1.64 10.89
N GLN A 174 18.00 2.06 12.04
CA GLN A 174 17.30 2.86 13.05
C GLN A 174 17.69 4.36 13.01
N GLY A 175 17.38 5.05 11.91
CA GLY A 175 17.72 6.47 11.74
C GLY A 175 16.58 7.29 11.16
N ALA A 176 16.36 8.50 11.69
CA ALA A 176 15.53 9.50 11.05
C ALA A 176 16.16 9.96 9.71
N PRO A 177 15.37 10.57 8.79
CA PRO A 177 15.92 11.21 7.61
C PRO A 177 17.03 12.20 7.97
N VAL A 178 18.22 12.00 7.41
CA VAL A 178 19.31 12.98 7.50
C VAL A 178 19.11 13.98 6.38
N TRP A 179 18.89 15.24 6.73
CA TRP A 179 18.68 16.31 5.77
C TRP A 179 20.01 16.92 5.34
N PRO A 180 20.30 16.98 4.03
CA PRO A 180 21.48 17.66 3.52
C PRO A 180 21.42 19.13 3.91
N THR A 181 22.47 19.61 4.56
CA THR A 181 22.61 21.03 4.91
C THR A 181 23.23 21.84 3.79
N ASN A 182 23.86 21.19 2.81
CA ASN A 182 24.47 21.83 1.65
C ASN A 182 23.64 21.57 0.39
N THR A 183 23.06 22.64 -0.17
CA THR A 183 22.37 22.62 -1.47
C THR A 183 23.14 23.32 -2.59
N GLU A 184 24.41 23.67 -2.36
CA GLU A 184 25.26 24.34 -3.34
C GLU A 184 25.61 23.42 -4.50
N ASN A 185 25.66 23.97 -5.71
CA ASN A 185 26.01 23.26 -6.95
C ASN A 185 25.12 22.06 -7.30
N ILE A 186 23.94 21.97 -6.70
CA ILE A 186 22.91 21.00 -7.09
C ILE A 186 22.29 21.47 -8.41
N THR A 187 22.24 20.56 -9.39
CA THR A 187 21.58 20.80 -10.68
C THR A 187 20.26 20.04 -10.73
N LEU A 188 19.42 20.35 -11.72
CA LEU A 188 18.16 19.65 -11.92
C LEU A 188 18.40 18.17 -12.28
N GLU A 189 19.47 17.87 -13.03
CA GLU A 189 19.91 16.51 -13.35
C GLU A 189 20.25 15.73 -12.07
N HIS A 190 20.97 16.36 -11.12
CA HIS A 190 21.29 15.74 -9.84
C HIS A 190 20.02 15.40 -9.04
N LEU A 191 19.04 16.31 -9.03
CA LEU A 191 17.77 16.09 -8.35
C LEU A 191 16.98 14.93 -8.97
N ILE A 192 16.84 14.90 -10.30
CA ILE A 192 16.16 13.81 -11.02
C ILE A 192 16.86 12.47 -10.77
N ALA A 193 18.20 12.44 -10.87
CA ALA A 193 18.98 11.24 -10.63
C ALA A 193 18.87 10.75 -9.17
N ASN A 194 18.72 11.65 -8.20
CA ASN A 194 18.50 11.28 -6.82
C ASN A 194 17.11 10.63 -6.62
N VAL A 195 16.06 11.22 -7.22
CA VAL A 195 14.71 10.65 -7.22
C VAL A 195 14.71 9.25 -7.84
N ASP A 196 15.42 9.06 -8.96
CA ASP A 196 15.54 7.74 -9.61
C ASP A 196 16.22 6.70 -8.73
N LYS A 197 17.32 7.06 -8.07
CA LYS A 197 17.99 6.18 -7.11
C LYS A 197 17.05 5.79 -5.96
N THR A 198 16.28 6.75 -5.46
CA THR A 198 15.31 6.50 -4.38
C THR A 198 14.20 5.55 -4.83
N ILE A 199 13.64 5.72 -6.03
CA ILE A 199 12.62 4.81 -6.59
C ILE A 199 13.18 3.39 -6.66
N ILE A 200 14.37 3.21 -7.24
CA ILE A 200 15.04 1.89 -7.34
C ILE A 200 15.24 1.26 -5.97
N GLN A 201 15.65 2.05 -4.98
CA GLN A 201 15.83 1.58 -3.60
C GLN A 201 14.50 1.13 -2.97
N LEU A 202 13.40 1.86 -3.21
CA LEU A 202 12.07 1.54 -2.68
C LEU A 202 11.44 0.31 -3.35
N GLU A 203 11.71 0.10 -4.63
CA GLU A 203 11.31 -1.11 -5.36
C GLU A 203 12.11 -2.32 -4.88
N GLY A 204 13.39 -2.15 -4.58
CA GLY A 204 14.27 -3.24 -4.16
C GLY A 204 14.52 -4.28 -5.27
N PRO A 205 15.29 -5.35 -4.97
CA PRO A 205 15.73 -6.30 -6.00
C PRO A 205 14.60 -7.13 -6.62
N GLY A 206 13.46 -7.26 -5.92
CA GLY A 206 12.28 -8.00 -6.38
C GLY A 206 11.23 -7.15 -7.08
N GLY A 207 11.46 -5.84 -7.26
CA GLY A 207 10.46 -4.90 -7.78
C GLY A 207 9.36 -4.52 -6.79
N SER A 208 9.39 -5.08 -5.58
CA SER A 208 8.58 -4.64 -4.45
C SER A 208 9.29 -4.95 -3.14
N THR A 209 9.06 -4.08 -2.14
CA THR A 209 9.47 -4.24 -0.75
C THR A 209 8.29 -4.53 0.19
N ALA A 210 7.12 -4.87 -0.35
CA ALA A 210 5.90 -5.09 0.44
C ALA A 210 6.07 -6.14 1.56
N ASP A 211 6.77 -7.24 1.26
CA ASP A 211 7.02 -8.33 2.21
C ASP A 211 7.85 -7.89 3.43
N LEU A 212 8.60 -6.78 3.32
CA LEU A 212 9.38 -6.24 4.44
C LEU A 212 8.51 -5.53 5.49
N LEU A 213 7.25 -5.23 5.15
CA LEU A 213 6.35 -4.43 5.98
C LEU A 213 5.26 -5.25 6.69
N ASP A 214 5.28 -6.57 6.55
CA ASP A 214 4.29 -7.45 7.18
C ASP A 214 4.33 -7.34 8.72
N GLY A 215 3.23 -6.89 9.32
CA GLY A 215 3.07 -6.76 10.77
C GLY A 215 3.79 -5.56 11.38
N VAL A 216 4.23 -4.60 10.56
CA VAL A 216 4.89 -3.37 11.05
C VAL A 216 3.93 -2.44 11.82
N GLU A 217 2.62 -2.59 11.62
CA GLU A 217 1.59 -1.72 12.21
C GLU A 217 1.70 -1.64 13.73
N ASP A 218 1.93 -2.79 14.36
CA ASP A 218 1.98 -2.97 15.82
C ASP A 218 3.42 -3.03 16.36
N ARG A 219 4.43 -2.93 15.48
CA ARG A 219 5.84 -2.99 15.87
C ARG A 219 6.32 -1.61 16.28
N ASP A 220 6.82 -1.50 17.51
CA ASP A 220 7.46 -0.28 17.98
C ASP A 220 8.67 0.08 17.12
N LEU A 221 8.81 1.38 16.84
CA LEU A 221 9.88 1.92 16.01
C LEU A 221 10.78 2.81 16.85
N GLU A 222 12.06 2.46 16.93
CA GLU A 222 13.08 3.30 17.54
C GLU A 222 13.63 4.28 16.50
N VAL A 223 13.47 5.57 16.76
CA VAL A 223 13.90 6.65 15.87
C VAL A 223 15.00 7.44 16.56
N THR A 224 16.19 7.45 15.95
CA THR A 224 17.28 8.33 16.36
C THR A 224 17.28 9.59 15.50
N TYR A 225 17.09 10.75 16.14
CA TYR A 225 17.09 12.05 15.50
C TYR A 225 18.51 12.54 15.22
N GLY A 226 18.65 13.51 14.31
CA GLY A 226 19.96 14.06 13.91
C GLY A 226 20.76 14.74 15.04
N ASN A 227 20.14 15.03 16.18
CA ASN A 227 20.80 15.53 17.39
C ASN A 227 21.26 14.40 18.35
N GLY A 228 21.13 13.14 17.95
CA GLY A 228 21.51 11.96 18.74
C GLY A 228 20.47 11.52 19.77
N GLN A 229 19.34 12.22 19.91
CA GLN A 229 18.25 11.76 20.78
C GLN A 229 17.49 10.61 20.13
N THR A 230 17.10 9.62 20.92
CA THR A 230 16.26 8.50 20.47
C THR A 230 14.86 8.63 21.07
N ALA A 231 13.83 8.33 20.27
CA ALA A 231 12.45 8.20 20.72
C ALA A 231 11.83 6.91 20.19
N THR A 232 10.93 6.33 20.97
CA THR A 232 10.15 5.16 20.57
C THR A 232 8.77 5.61 20.12
N TRP A 233 8.39 5.20 18.91
CA TRP A 233 7.05 5.40 18.37
C TRP A 233 6.25 4.10 18.58
N ALA A 234 5.08 4.23 19.19
CA ALA A 234 4.19 3.10 19.46
C ALA A 234 3.54 2.62 18.16
N GLY A 235 4.10 1.57 17.56
CA GLY A 235 3.64 1.01 16.29
C GLY A 235 4.02 1.79 15.03
N GLY A 236 4.24 1.06 13.93
CA GLY A 236 4.47 1.64 12.62
C GLY A 236 3.29 2.41 12.05
N ARG A 237 2.06 2.12 12.51
CA ARG A 237 0.86 2.87 12.12
C ARG A 237 0.98 4.36 12.43
N GLU A 238 1.39 4.71 13.64
CA GLU A 238 1.48 6.11 14.09
C GLU A 238 2.61 6.84 13.37
N TYR A 239 3.72 6.15 13.08
CA TYR A 239 4.79 6.70 12.25
C TYR A 239 4.32 7.00 10.83
N ILE A 240 3.65 6.03 10.17
CA ILE A 240 3.19 6.18 8.78
C ILE A 240 2.20 7.34 8.66
N LEU A 241 1.15 7.31 9.48
CA LEU A 241 0.01 8.22 9.36
C LEU A 241 0.23 9.57 10.05
N GLY A 242 1.03 9.60 11.12
CA GLY A 242 1.27 10.78 11.93
C GLY A 242 2.49 11.59 11.50
N TYR A 243 3.46 10.98 10.80
CA TYR A 243 4.72 11.63 10.45
C TYR A 243 5.13 11.44 8.99
N SER A 244 5.36 10.20 8.58
CA SER A 244 6.02 9.90 7.30
C SER A 244 5.25 10.46 6.11
N ILE A 245 3.97 10.06 5.95
CA ILE A 245 3.15 10.49 4.82
C ILE A 245 2.77 11.97 4.86
N PRO A 246 2.29 12.54 5.99
CA PRO A 246 1.95 13.97 6.03
C PRO A 246 3.15 14.86 5.67
N ASN A 247 4.34 14.52 6.17
CA ASN A 247 5.56 15.26 5.92
C ASN A 247 6.02 15.12 4.47
N PHE A 248 6.00 13.91 3.92
CA PHE A 248 6.32 13.68 2.51
C PHE A 248 5.40 14.47 1.57
N MET A 249 4.08 14.41 1.82
CA MET A 249 3.10 15.13 1.00
C MET A 249 3.27 16.65 1.10
N PHE A 250 3.63 17.17 2.28
CA PHE A 250 3.97 18.57 2.44
C PHE A 250 5.12 18.97 1.51
N HIS A 251 6.27 18.29 1.59
CA HIS A 251 7.42 18.62 0.75
C HIS A 251 7.14 18.44 -0.74
N LEU A 252 6.36 17.42 -1.13
CA LEU A 252 5.96 17.22 -2.52
C LEU A 252 5.09 18.39 -3.03
N CYS A 253 4.14 18.86 -2.22
CA CYS A 253 3.32 20.04 -2.54
C CYS A 253 4.17 21.31 -2.62
N MET A 254 5.15 21.47 -1.74
CA MET A 254 6.05 22.63 -1.75
C MET A 254 6.98 22.64 -2.97
N ALA A 255 7.47 21.47 -3.40
CA ALA A 255 8.23 21.36 -4.65
C ALA A 255 7.37 21.77 -5.86
N TYR A 256 6.13 21.26 -5.96
CA TYR A 256 5.17 21.68 -6.99
C TYR A 256 4.91 23.20 -6.96
N SER A 257 4.66 23.76 -5.78
CA SER A 257 4.40 25.19 -5.59
C SER A 257 5.61 26.04 -5.97
N SER A 258 6.81 25.63 -5.57
CA SER A 258 8.06 26.32 -5.93
C SER A 258 8.25 26.38 -7.44
N LEU A 259 8.14 25.24 -8.15
CA LEU A 259 8.21 25.20 -9.62
C LEU A 259 7.20 26.14 -10.28
N ARG A 260 5.94 26.11 -9.82
CA ARG A 260 4.89 26.97 -10.36
C ARG A 260 5.14 28.45 -10.08
N SER A 261 5.70 28.79 -8.91
CA SER A 261 6.07 30.17 -8.56
C SER A 261 7.21 30.72 -9.41
N GLN A 262 8.05 29.84 -9.97
CA GLN A 262 9.13 30.18 -10.89
C GLN A 262 8.68 30.23 -12.36
N GLY A 263 7.38 30.17 -12.62
CA GLY A 263 6.81 30.28 -13.97
C GLY A 263 6.86 29.00 -14.79
N VAL A 264 7.22 27.86 -14.19
CA VAL A 264 7.15 26.56 -14.89
C VAL A 264 5.68 26.17 -15.09
N ASP A 265 5.32 25.77 -16.31
CA ASP A 265 3.97 25.32 -16.66
C ASP A 265 3.69 23.89 -16.14
N VAL A 266 3.71 23.72 -14.83
CA VAL A 266 3.26 22.50 -14.14
C VAL A 266 1.85 22.67 -13.62
N GLY A 267 0.96 21.75 -13.97
CA GLY A 267 -0.45 21.76 -13.59
C GLY A 267 -0.85 20.61 -12.68
N LYS A 268 -2.11 20.64 -12.23
CA LYS A 268 -2.70 19.62 -11.34
C LYS A 268 -2.56 18.20 -11.90
N MET A 269 -2.68 18.02 -13.21
CA MET A 269 -2.61 16.69 -13.83
C MET A 269 -1.18 16.16 -13.89
N ASP A 270 -0.17 17.03 -14.04
CA ASP A 270 1.25 16.62 -13.94
C ASP A 270 1.55 16.05 -12.54
N PHE A 271 0.87 16.56 -11.51
CA PHE A 271 0.96 16.06 -10.13
C PHE A 271 0.18 14.76 -9.91
N LEU A 272 -1.09 14.69 -10.36
CA LEU A 272 -1.99 13.61 -9.99
C LEU A 272 -1.87 12.33 -10.83
N VAL A 273 -1.46 12.42 -12.10
CA VAL A 273 -1.43 11.26 -13.00
C VAL A 273 -0.67 10.06 -12.41
N PRO A 274 0.52 10.24 -11.78
CA PRO A 274 1.25 9.13 -11.17
C PRO A 274 0.56 8.50 -9.94
N PHE A 275 -0.39 9.20 -9.32
CA PHE A 275 -1.22 8.64 -8.25
C PHE A 275 -2.42 7.85 -8.76
N MET A 276 -2.87 8.14 -9.99
CA MET A 276 -4.08 7.56 -10.59
C MET A 276 -3.81 6.26 -11.37
N VAL A 277 -2.64 5.64 -11.18
CA VAL A 277 -2.31 4.34 -11.77
C VAL A 277 -3.41 3.33 -11.44
N GLY A 278 -4.06 2.80 -12.48
CA GLY A 278 -5.19 1.86 -12.37
C GLY A 278 -6.59 2.49 -12.55
N MET A 279 -6.71 3.81 -12.62
CA MET A 279 -7.94 4.44 -13.15
C MET A 279 -7.95 4.26 -14.68
N ALA A 280 -9.09 3.86 -15.23
CA ALA A 280 -9.23 3.61 -16.67
C ALA A 280 -8.79 4.82 -17.51
N PRO A 281 -8.16 4.62 -18.67
CA PRO A 281 -7.72 5.72 -19.52
C PRO A 281 -8.92 6.54 -19.99
N GLY A 282 -8.87 7.87 -19.79
CA GLY A 282 -9.97 8.79 -20.11
C GLY A 282 -9.90 10.17 -19.46
N PHE A 283 -8.78 10.53 -18.83
CA PHE A 283 -8.44 11.89 -18.42
C PHE A 283 -7.23 12.38 -19.21
#